data_AF-A0A3B9RB44-F1
#
_entry.id   AF-A0A3B9RB44-F1
#
_cell.length_a   1.000
_cell.length_b   1.000
_cell.length_c   1.000
_cell.angle_alpha   90.00
_cell.angle_beta   90.00
_cell.angle_gamma   90.00
#
_symmetry.space_group_name_H-M   'P 1'
#
loop_
_entity.id
_entity.type
_entity.pdbx_description
1 polymer ?
#
loop_
_entity_poly.entity_id
_entity_poly.type
_entity_poly.pdbx_seq_one_letter_code
_entity_poly.pdbx_strand_id
1 'polypeptide(L)' 'MQKIFKHIHPYEPFIDDSTEKLIVGTLPPPRFTTGDLKEGDVNFCYGSRDGQLWPILNKIFDLNLKFETTSKA' A
#
# COMPACT_ATOMS: atom_id res chain seq x y z
N MET A 1 -30.57 -1.44 11.85
CA MET A 1 -29.86 -0.22 11.40
C MET A 1 -28.83 -0.61 10.37
N GLN A 2 -28.79 0.06 9.21
CA GLN A 2 -27.71 -0.15 8.24
C GLN A 2 -26.41 0.44 8.79
N LYS A 3 -25.33 -0.32 8.72
CA LYS A 3 -23.98 0.15 9.10
C LYS A 3 -23.45 1.01 7.95
N ILE A 4 -23.19 2.29 8.20
CA ILE A 4 -22.59 3.20 7.21
C ILE A 4 -21.14 2.78 6.96
N PHE A 5 -20.75 2.64 5.70
CA PHE A 5 -19.35 2.43 5.33
C PHE A 5 -18.56 3.73 5.52
N LYS A 6 -17.45 3.67 6.27
CA LYS A 6 -16.52 4.79 6.45
C LYS A 6 -15.22 4.46 5.73
N HIS A 7 -14.95 5.15 4.61
CA HIS A 7 -13.71 4.99 3.84
C HIS A 7 -12.57 5.67 4.59
N ILE A 8 -11.58 4.90 5.07
CA ILE A 8 -10.44 5.40 5.85
C ILE A 8 -9.12 4.85 5.31
N HIS A 9 -8.04 5.58 5.53
CA HIS A 9 -6.70 5.11 5.22
C HIS A 9 -6.30 4.05 6.26
N PRO A 10 -5.89 2.83 5.87
CA PRO A 10 -5.62 1.74 6.82
C PRO A 10 -4.19 1.74 7.36
N TYR A 11 -3.30 2.55 6.80
CA TYR A 11 -1.87 2.57 7.16
C TYR A 11 -1.49 3.91 7.78
N GLU A 12 -0.66 3.85 8.79
CA GLU A 12 -0.01 5.03 9.37
C GLU A 12 1.00 5.64 8.37
N PRO A 13 1.24 6.96 8.44
CA PRO A 13 2.35 7.58 7.71
C PRO A 13 3.69 6.94 8.07
N PHE A 14 4.55 6.77 7.07
CA PHE A 14 5.94 6.32 7.26
C PHE A 14 6.88 7.45 6.85
N ILE A 15 7.46 8.13 7.84
CA ILE A 15 8.33 9.29 7.67
C ILE A 15 9.49 9.17 8.67
N ASP A 16 10.71 9.12 8.16
CA ASP A 16 11.95 9.12 8.95
C ASP A 16 12.54 10.53 9.04
N ASP A 17 13.33 10.84 10.08
CA ASP A 17 13.97 12.16 10.27
C ASP A 17 14.89 12.55 9.10
N SER A 18 15.44 11.56 8.38
CA SER A 18 16.29 11.76 7.20
C SER A 18 15.51 11.86 5.88
N THR A 19 14.17 11.86 5.92
CA THR A 19 13.33 11.90 4.71
C THR A 19 13.47 13.23 3.97
N GLU A 20 14.10 13.21 2.79
CA GLU A 20 14.20 14.40 1.93
C GLU A 20 12.98 14.60 1.02
N LYS A 21 12.25 13.52 0.71
CA LYS A 21 11.18 13.52 -0.29
C LYS A 21 10.01 12.68 0.22
N LEU A 22 8.81 13.25 0.16
CA LEU A 22 7.59 12.58 0.60
C LEU A 22 6.70 12.24 -0.60
N ILE A 23 6.28 10.98 -0.69
CA ILE A 23 5.27 10.53 -1.65
C ILE A 23 3.91 10.62 -0.98
N VAL A 24 3.07 11.54 -1.44
CA VAL A 24 1.70 11.73 -0.90
C VAL A 24 0.70 11.15 -1.89
N GLY A 25 0.01 10.10 -1.46
CA GLY A 25 -1.04 9.44 -2.23
C GLY A 25 -2.42 10.03 -2.00
N THR A 26 -3.39 9.49 -2.73
CA THR A 26 -4.81 9.66 -2.40
C THR A 26 -5.26 8.52 -1.48
N LEU A 27 -6.56 8.41 -1.25
CA LEU A 27 -7.14 7.34 -0.46
C LEU A 27 -7.08 6.00 -1.25
N PRO A 28 -6.59 4.89 -0.63
CA PRO A 28 -6.49 3.61 -1.32
C PRO A 28 -7.88 3.06 -1.64
N PRO A 29 -7.98 2.07 -2.54
CA PRO A 29 -9.25 1.43 -2.86
C PRO A 29 -9.99 0.95 -1.59
N PRO A 30 -11.33 1.06 -1.50
CA PRO A 30 -12.10 0.73 -0.29
C PRO A 30 -11.80 -0.63 0.35
N ARG A 31 -11.38 -1.62 -0.45
CA ARG A 31 -10.96 -2.95 0.02
C ARG A 31 -9.78 -2.93 0.99
N PHE A 32 -8.93 -1.90 0.92
CA PHE A 32 -7.84 -1.69 1.86
C PHE A 32 -8.33 -1.16 3.21
N THR A 33 -9.45 -0.43 3.23
CA THR A 33 -10.13 -0.04 4.48
C THR A 33 -10.71 -1.24 5.22
N THR A 34 -11.29 -2.19 4.48
CA THR A 34 -11.97 -3.36 5.07
C THR A 34 -11.04 -4.56 5.28
N GLY A 35 -9.90 -4.59 4.59
CA GLY A 35 -8.99 -5.74 4.59
C GLY A 35 -9.37 -6.83 3.57
N ASP A 36 -10.36 -6.59 2.70
CA ASP A 36 -10.82 -7.51 1.66
C ASP A 36 -9.87 -7.52 0.44
N LEU A 37 -8.59 -7.79 0.70
CA LEU A 37 -7.52 -7.73 -0.29
C LEU A 37 -7.71 -8.77 -1.40
N LYS A 38 -7.39 -8.40 -2.64
CA LYS A 38 -7.37 -9.33 -3.77
C LYS A 38 -6.08 -10.13 -3.77
N GLU A 39 -6.09 -11.27 -4.44
CA GLU A 39 -4.85 -11.98 -4.77
C GLU A 39 -3.89 -11.04 -5.52
N GLY A 40 -2.65 -10.98 -5.03
CA GLY A 40 -1.59 -10.07 -5.50
C GLY A 40 -1.62 -8.68 -4.85
N ASP A 41 -2.65 -8.32 -4.09
CA ASP A 41 -2.55 -7.13 -3.23
C ASP A 41 -1.59 -7.45 -2.07
N VAL A 42 -0.71 -6.50 -1.78
CA VAL A 42 0.16 -6.48 -0.60
C VAL A 42 -0.51 -5.60 0.45
N ASN A 43 -0.62 -6.09 1.69
CA ASN A 43 -1.17 -5.33 2.81
C ASN A 43 -0.21 -4.23 3.29
N PHE A 44 0.10 -3.27 2.41
CA PHE A 44 0.99 -2.15 2.65
C PHE A 44 0.59 -0.90 1.84
N CYS A 45 1.16 0.26 2.17
CA CYS A 45 1.03 1.49 1.38
C CYS A 45 1.34 1.22 -0.09
N TYR A 46 0.48 1.70 -1.00
CA TYR A 46 0.58 1.43 -2.45
C TYR A 46 0.62 -0.06 -2.84
N GLY A 47 0.23 -0.96 -1.94
CA GLY A 47 0.27 -2.41 -2.17
C GLY A 47 -0.83 -2.95 -3.08
N SER A 48 -1.67 -2.08 -3.68
CA SER A 48 -2.62 -2.52 -4.71
C SER A 48 -1.87 -3.18 -5.86
N ARG A 49 -2.28 -4.38 -6.27
CA ARG A 49 -1.74 -5.08 -7.45
C ARG A 49 -1.86 -4.27 -8.75
N ASP A 50 -2.84 -3.37 -8.77
CA ASP A 50 -3.10 -2.47 -9.90
C ASP A 50 -2.20 -1.20 -9.84
N GLY A 51 -1.44 -1.02 -8.76
CA GLY A 51 -0.54 0.12 -8.54
C GLY A 51 0.82 -0.04 -9.23
N GLN A 52 1.37 1.05 -9.73
CA GLN A 52 2.64 1.04 -10.47
C GLN A 52 3.84 1.54 -9.65
N LEU A 53 3.63 2.10 -8.45
CA LEU A 53 4.72 2.67 -7.65
C LEU A 53 5.81 1.64 -7.35
N TRP A 54 5.45 0.53 -6.69
CA TRP A 54 6.43 -0.49 -6.32
C TRP A 54 7.06 -1.19 -7.52
N PRO A 55 6.33 -1.57 -8.59
CA PRO A 55 6.96 -2.07 -9.82
C PRO A 55 7.99 -1.12 -10.42
N ILE A 56 7.69 0.19 -10.46
CA ILE A 56 8.60 1.20 -10.99
C ILE A 56 9.84 1.33 -10.10
N LEU A 57 9.68 1.48 -8.79
CA LEU A 57 10.79 1.59 -7.85
C LEU A 57 11.66 0.32 -7.84
N ASN A 58 11.02 -0.85 -7.85
CA ASN A 58 11.71 -2.14 -7.92
C ASN A 58 12.62 -2.21 -9.15
N LYS A 59 12.16 -1.71 -10.30
CA LYS A 59 12.93 -1.70 -11.55
C LYS A 59 14.05 -0.65 -11.56
N ILE A 60 13.78 0.56 -11.07
CA ILE A 60 14.77 1.66 -11.09
C ILE A 60 15.92 1.39 -10.11
N PHE A 61 15.63 0.72 -9.00
CA PHE A 61 16.59 0.49 -7.91
C PHE A 61 17.02 -0.98 -7.75
N ASP A 62 16.60 -1.88 -8.64
CA ASP A 62 16.92 -3.33 -8.61
C ASP A 62 16.69 -4.00 -7.24
N LEU A 63 15.51 -3.73 -6.66
CA LEU A 63 15.20 -4.10 -5.27
C LEU A 63 14.82 -5.57 -5.08
N ASN A 64 14.55 -6.31 -6.15
CA ASN A 64 14.10 -7.70 -6.12
C ASN A 64 12.90 -7.96 -5.18
N LEU A 65 11.95 -7.03 -5.14
CA LEU A 65 10.76 -7.09 -4.29
C LEU A 65 9.82 -8.26 -4.66
N LYS A 66 9.13 -8.77 -3.64
CA LYS A 66 8.05 -9.75 -3.79
C LYS A 66 6.70 -9.05 -3.70
N PHE A 67 5.82 -9.35 -4.66
CA PHE A 67 4.48 -8.76 -4.75
C PHE A 67 3.41 -9.71 -4.20
N GLU A 68 3.66 -10.20 -2.98
CA GLU A 68 2.76 -11.10 -2.25
C GLU A 68 2.77 -10.69 -0.78
N THR A 69 1.63 -10.80 -0.10
CA THR A 69 1.60 -10.59 1.36
C THR A 69 2.32 -11.75 2.03
N THR A 70 3.45 -11.48 2.67
CA THR A 70 4.20 -12.50 3.42
C THR A 70 4.35 -12.09 4.88
N SER A 71 4.45 -13.08 5.78
CA SER A 71 4.79 -12.85 7.19
C SER A 71 6.30 -12.66 7.43
N LYS A 72 7.10 -12.65 6.36
CA LYS A 72 8.55 -12.50 6.43
C LYS A 72 8.87 -11.02 6.32
N ALA A 73 9.65 -10.53 7.30
CA ALA A 73 10.28 -9.22 7.23
C ALA A 73 11.42 -9.25 6.19
#